data_AF-W5TS59-F1
#
_entry.id   AF-W5TS59-F1
#
_cell.length_a   1.000
_cell.length_b   1.000
_cell.length_c   1.000
_cell.angle_alpha   90.00
_cell.angle_beta   90.00
_cell.angle_gamma   90.00
#
_symmetry.space_group_name_H-M   'P 1'
#
loop_
_entity.id
_entity.type
_entity.pdbx_description
1 polymer ?
#
loop_
_entity_poly.entity_id
_entity_poly.type
_entity_poly.pdbx_seq_one_letter_code
_entity_poly.pdbx_strand_id
1 'polypeptide(L)'
;MRARPTALGWIADEVSEAPEWDAAQLQRLARHLGYTLVWPGVSLLPLPDLVRDADVDAVLTPSTEHLDALTLNAVMALADVETVRPRLSFAKWPDITHREGIGCSVF
;
A
#
# COMPACT_ATOMS: atom_id res chain seq x y z
N MET A 1 17.57 -1.31 9.70
CA MET A 1 16.65 -0.16 9.58
C MET A 1 16.90 0.48 8.23
N ARG A 2 16.01 0.31 7.25
CA ARG A 2 16.12 1.10 6.01
C ARG A 2 16.06 2.57 6.41
N ALA A 3 17.04 3.36 5.98
CA ALA A 3 17.22 4.74 6.45
C ALA A 3 16.08 5.69 6.02
N ARG A 4 15.23 5.24 5.08
CA ARG A 4 14.04 5.94 4.64
C ARG A 4 12.94 4.94 4.34
N PRO A 5 11.71 5.21 4.80
CA PRO A 5 10.58 4.36 4.45
C PRO A 5 10.28 4.51 2.96
N THR A 6 9.92 3.41 2.30
CA THR A 6 9.70 3.33 0.85
C THR A 6 8.23 3.07 0.57
N ALA A 7 7.65 3.77 -0.39
CA ALA A 7 6.27 3.57 -0.78
C ALA A 7 6.16 3.24 -2.27
N LEU A 8 5.30 2.28 -2.63
CA LEU A 8 4.99 1.91 -4.01
C LEU A 8 3.83 2.78 -4.52
N GLY A 9 4.03 3.47 -5.64
CA GLY A 9 2.95 4.16 -6.34
C GLY A 9 2.18 3.19 -7.22
N TRP A 10 0.87 3.06 -6.97
CA TRP A 10 -0.02 2.22 -7.77
C TRP A 10 -1.11 3.08 -8.41
N ILE A 11 -1.27 2.96 -9.73
CA ILE A 11 -2.33 3.61 -10.50
C ILE A 11 -2.91 2.52 -11.41
N ALA A 12 -4.19 2.22 -11.22
CA ALA A 12 -4.91 1.35 -12.14
C ALA A 12 -5.27 2.13 -13.42
N ASP A 13 -4.69 1.75 -14.55
CA ASP A 13 -4.87 2.40 -15.85
C ASP A 13 -6.34 2.37 -16.31
N GLU A 14 -7.09 1.35 -15.92
CA GLU A 14 -8.51 1.20 -16.24
C GLU A 14 -9.44 2.18 -15.50
N VAL A 15 -8.96 2.80 -14.42
CA VAL A 15 -9.73 3.77 -13.60
C VAL A 15 -9.21 5.20 -13.79
N SER A 16 -7.91 5.37 -14.08
CA SER A 16 -7.30 6.69 -14.18
C SER A 16 -7.65 7.38 -15.50
N GLU A 17 -8.31 8.54 -15.42
CA GLU A 17 -8.54 9.41 -16.58
C GLU A 17 -7.31 10.27 -16.92
N ALA A 18 -6.39 10.44 -15.98
CA ALA A 18 -5.21 11.31 -16.10
C ALA A 18 -4.01 10.75 -15.30
N PRO A 19 -3.35 9.68 -15.77
CA PRO A 19 -2.31 8.98 -15.00
C PRO A 19 -1.10 9.85 -14.65
N GLU A 20 -0.75 10.82 -15.51
CA GLU A 20 0.32 11.79 -15.22
C GLU A 20 -0.02 12.70 -14.03
N TRP A 21 -1.29 13.13 -13.94
CA TRP A 21 -1.76 13.95 -12.83
C TRP A 21 -1.80 13.15 -11.53
N ASP A 22 -2.33 11.93 -11.59
CA ASP A 22 -2.35 11.00 -10.46
C ASP A 22 -0.94 10.70 -9.96
N ALA A 23 0.01 10.48 -10.87
CA ALA A 23 1.41 10.29 -10.52
C ALA A 23 2.01 11.52 -9.82
N ALA A 24 1.70 12.73 -10.29
CA ALA A 24 2.13 13.97 -9.65
C ALA A 24 1.52 14.14 -8.25
N GLN A 25 0.25 13.76 -8.06
CA GLN A 25 -0.41 13.76 -6.75
C GLN A 25 0.27 12.78 -5.78
N LEU A 26 0.58 11.56 -6.24
CA LEU A 26 1.27 10.54 -5.43
C LEU A 26 2.69 10.96 -5.06
N GLN A 27 3.45 11.54 -6.00
CA GLN A 27 4.78 12.09 -5.72
C GLN A 27 4.72 13.19 -4.65
N ARG A 28 3.73 14.09 -4.74
CA ARG A 28 3.53 15.14 -3.76
C ARG A 28 3.20 14.56 -2.39
N LEU A 29 2.34 13.53 -2.34
CA LEU A 29 1.96 12.87 -1.09
C LEU A 29 3.14 12.13 -0.46
N ALA A 30 3.88 11.34 -1.24
CA ALA A 30 5.06 10.61 -0.78
C ALA A 30 6.07 11.57 -0.13
N ARG A 31 6.36 12.69 -0.80
CA ARG A 31 7.27 13.72 -0.28
C ARG A 31 6.75 14.38 0.99
N HIS A 32 5.44 14.59 1.11
CA HIS A 32 4.83 15.17 2.31
C HIS A 32 4.94 14.23 3.52
N LEU A 33 4.81 12.92 3.28
CA LEU A 33 4.92 11.88 4.30
C LEU A 33 6.37 11.43 4.58
N GLY A 34 7.33 11.84 3.73
CA GLY A 34 8.73 11.46 3.86
C GLY A 34 9.08 10.09 3.27
N TYR A 35 8.18 9.51 2.45
CA TYR A 35 8.44 8.27 1.74
C TYR A 35 9.29 8.50 0.47
N THR A 36 10.14 7.53 0.16
CA THR A 36 10.75 7.41 -1.17
C THR A 36 9.77 6.67 -2.08
N LEU A 37 9.27 7.33 -3.13
CA LEU A 37 8.32 6.72 -4.05
C LEU A 37 9.04 5.84 -5.08
N VAL A 38 8.62 4.59 -5.19
CA VAL A 38 9.02 3.65 -6.23
C VAL A 38 7.81 3.32 -7.11
N TRP A 39 8.05 3.13 -8.40
CA TRP A 39 7.01 2.74 -9.35
C TRP A 39 7.22 1.28 -9.74
N PRO A 40 6.13 0.49 -9.86
CA PRO A 40 6.26 -0.87 -10.38
C PRO A 40 6.79 -0.81 -11.81
N GLY A 41 7.69 -1.73 -12.15
CA GLY A 41 8.07 -1.95 -13.55
C GLY A 41 6.89 -2.50 -14.35
N VAL A 42 7.02 -2.55 -15.68
CA VAL A 42 6.07 -3.26 -16.56
C VAL A 42 6.07 -4.75 -16.22
N SER A 43 5.20 -5.15 -15.30
CA SER A 43 5.09 -6.50 -14.77
C SER A 43 3.63 -6.89 -14.69
N LEU A 44 3.32 -8.12 -15.12
CA LEU A 44 1.97 -8.69 -15.10
C LEU A 44 1.60 -9.28 -13.73
N LEU A 45 2.44 -9.06 -12.72
CA LEU A 45 2.19 -9.56 -11.38
C LEU A 45 1.02 -8.79 -10.74
N PRO A 46 0.18 -9.47 -9.96
CA PRO A 46 -0.85 -8.81 -9.18
C PRO A 46 -0.18 -7.89 -8.14
N LEU A 47 -0.86 -6.79 -7.78
CA LEU A 47 -0.32 -5.77 -6.86
C LEU A 47 0.30 -6.34 -5.57
N PRO A 48 -0.30 -7.32 -4.86
CA PRO A 48 0.31 -7.88 -3.65
C PRO A 48 1.68 -8.52 -3.89
N ASP A 49 1.88 -9.16 -5.05
CA ASP A 49 3.16 -9.77 -5.40
C ASP A 49 4.20 -8.71 -5.74
N LEU A 50 3.81 -7.61 -6.39
CA LEU A 50 4.68 -6.45 -6.63
C LEU A 50 5.14 -5.81 -5.31
N VAL A 51 4.22 -5.66 -4.35
CA VAL A 51 4.52 -5.15 -3.00
C VAL A 51 5.51 -6.06 -2.28
N ARG A 52 5.31 -7.39 -2.41
CA ARG A 52 6.19 -8.40 -1.83
C ARG A 52 7.58 -8.39 -2.45
N ASP A 53 7.67 -8.28 -3.77
CA ASP A 53 8.94 -8.26 -4.51
C ASP A 53 9.73 -6.96 -4.26
N ALA A 54 9.04 -5.83 -4.22
CA ALA A 54 9.64 -4.52 -3.96
C ALA A 54 10.01 -4.30 -2.48
N ASP A 55 9.48 -5.12 -1.56
CA ASP A 55 9.70 -5.03 -0.11
C ASP A 55 9.47 -3.59 0.40
N VAL A 56 8.28 -3.04 0.14
CA VAL A 56 7.92 -1.65 0.47
C VAL A 56 7.15 -1.55 1.79
N ASP A 57 7.26 -0.41 2.45
CA ASP A 57 6.59 -0.14 3.73
C ASP A 57 5.13 0.30 3.55
N ALA A 58 4.85 1.00 2.44
CA ALA A 58 3.51 1.52 2.14
C ALA A 58 3.18 1.44 0.64
N VAL A 59 1.89 1.46 0.31
CA VAL A 59 1.34 1.59 -1.04
C VAL A 59 0.54 2.87 -1.11
N LEU A 60 0.88 3.74 -2.05
CA LEU A 60 0.14 4.97 -2.32
C LEU A 60 -0.73 4.78 -3.58
N THR A 61 -2.01 5.09 -3.46
CA THR A 61 -2.97 5.04 -4.58
C THR A 61 -3.77 6.36 -4.68
N PRO A 62 -4.21 6.82 -5.87
CA PRO A 62 -4.96 8.08 -5.99
C PRO A 62 -6.28 8.04 -5.22
N SER A 63 -7.01 6.93 -5.33
CA SER A 63 -8.29 6.67 -4.65
C SER A 63 -8.44 5.18 -4.31
N THR A 64 -9.45 4.86 -3.52
CA THR A 64 -9.83 3.46 -3.24
C THR A 64 -10.45 2.76 -4.44
N GLU A 65 -10.86 3.49 -5.49
CA GLU A 65 -11.47 2.89 -6.69
C GLU A 65 -10.44 2.12 -7.53
N HIS A 66 -9.15 2.41 -7.36
CA HIS A 66 -8.06 1.65 -7.99
C HIS A 66 -7.74 0.32 -7.28
N LEU A 67 -8.42 0.01 -6.17
CA LEU A 67 -8.20 -1.21 -5.39
C LEU A 67 -9.55 -1.88 -5.10
N ASP A 68 -9.73 -3.10 -5.59
CA ASP A 68 -10.84 -3.93 -5.11
C ASP A 68 -10.61 -4.34 -3.65
N ALA A 69 -11.68 -4.74 -2.95
CA ALA A 69 -11.62 -5.07 -1.53
C ALA A 69 -10.69 -6.26 -1.21
N LEU A 70 -10.55 -7.23 -2.12
CA LEU A 70 -9.70 -8.40 -1.95
C LEU A 70 -8.22 -8.02 -2.12
N THR A 71 -7.91 -7.20 -3.10
CA THR A 71 -6.59 -6.64 -3.36
C THR A 71 -6.16 -5.73 -2.21
N LEU A 72 -7.03 -4.84 -1.73
CA LEU A 72 -6.74 -4.01 -0.55
C LEU A 72 -6.42 -4.89 0.67
N ASN A 73 -7.24 -5.90 0.94
CA ASN A 73 -7.03 -6.85 2.02
C ASN A 73 -5.68 -7.59 1.92
N ALA A 74 -5.33 -8.04 0.72
CA ALA A 74 -4.05 -8.73 0.47
C ALA A 74 -2.85 -7.79 0.66
N VAL A 75 -2.94 -6.54 0.21
CA VAL A 75 -1.89 -5.54 0.41
C VAL A 75 -1.74 -5.18 1.88
N MET A 76 -2.85 -5.02 2.63
CA MET A 76 -2.82 -4.76 4.07
C MET A 76 -2.17 -5.88 4.87
N ALA A 77 -2.05 -7.10 4.34
CA ALA A 77 -1.25 -8.15 4.98
C ALA A 77 0.26 -7.90 4.88
N LEU A 78 0.71 -7.07 3.93
CA LEU A 78 2.10 -6.85 3.58
C LEU A 78 2.60 -5.46 3.98
N ALA A 79 1.85 -4.41 3.67
CA ALA A 79 2.23 -3.00 3.79
C ALA A 79 1.04 -2.09 4.15
N ASP A 80 1.31 -0.87 4.58
CA ASP A 80 0.28 0.16 4.78
C ASP A 80 -0.31 0.61 3.43
N VAL A 81 -1.56 1.06 3.40
CA VAL A 81 -2.17 1.64 2.19
C VAL A 81 -2.65 3.06 2.46
N GLU A 82 -2.21 4.00 1.64
CA GLU A 82 -2.53 5.42 1.74
C GLU A 82 -3.18 5.89 0.45
N THR A 83 -4.29 6.62 0.57
CA THR A 83 -5.01 7.20 -0.58
C THR A 83 -4.88 8.72 -0.61
N VAL A 84 -4.92 9.31 -1.82
CA VAL A 84 -4.86 10.76 -2.00
C VAL A 84 -6.24 11.41 -1.84
N ARG A 85 -7.28 10.86 -2.50
CA ARG A 85 -8.66 11.37 -2.45
C ARG A 85 -9.69 10.23 -2.49
N PRO A 86 -10.58 10.12 -1.48
CA PRO A 86 -10.47 10.74 -0.16
C PRO A 86 -9.16 10.33 0.52
N ARG A 87 -8.61 11.18 1.42
CA ARG A 87 -7.37 10.86 2.12
C ARG A 87 -7.62 9.87 3.25
N LEU A 88 -7.31 8.61 3.01
CA LEU A 88 -7.47 7.49 3.94
C LEU A 88 -6.13 6.82 4.16
N SER A 89 -5.94 6.32 5.38
CA SER A 89 -4.76 5.55 5.78
C SER A 89 -5.26 4.23 6.35
N PHE A 90 -4.84 3.14 5.73
CA PHE A 90 -5.13 1.77 6.14
C PHE A 90 -3.83 1.16 6.64
N ALA A 91 -3.75 0.94 7.95
CA ALA A 91 -2.58 0.30 8.54
C ALA A 91 -2.52 -1.17 8.14
N LYS A 92 -1.30 -1.64 7.88
CA LYS A 92 -0.97 -3.06 7.76
C LYS A 92 -1.55 -3.80 8.95
N TRP A 93 -2.05 -5.01 8.70
CA TRP A 93 -2.48 -5.89 9.76
C TRP A 93 -1.33 -6.16 10.71
N PRO A 94 -1.57 -6.04 12.03
CA PRO A 94 -0.56 -6.42 13.01
C PRO A 94 -0.23 -7.88 12.79
N ASP A 95 1.06 -8.22 12.81
CA ASP A 95 1.50 -9.61 12.76
C ASP A 95 0.99 -10.30 14.02
N ILE A 96 -0.09 -11.07 13.86
CA ILE A 96 -0.76 -11.77 14.96
C ILE A 96 0.06 -12.97 15.45
N THR A 97 1.23 -13.23 14.85
CA THR A 97 2.05 -14.43 15.08
C THR A 97 2.77 -14.46 16.44
N HIS A 98 2.63 -13.45 17.30
CA HIS A 98 3.15 -13.51 18.66
C HIS A 98 2.11 -13.13 19.73
N ARG A 99 1.02 -13.90 19.82
CA ARG A 99 0.34 -14.11 21.09
C ARG A 99 0.69 -15.49 21.64
N GLU A 100 1.90 -15.60 22.19
CA GLU A 100 2.19 -16.57 23.23
C GLU A 100 1.06 -16.51 24.27
N GLY A 101 0.28 -17.58 24.33
CA GLY A 101 -0.59 -17.95 25.45
C GLY A 101 -1.35 -16.83 26.14
N ILE A 102 -2.41 -16.30 25.54
CA ILE A 102 -3.57 -15.97 26.36
C ILE A 102 -4.40 -17.24 26.40
N GLY A 103 -4.13 -18.07 27.41
CA GLY A 103 -5.01 -19.16 27.80
C GLY A 103 -6.39 -18.59 28.02
N CYS A 104 -7.25 -18.73 27.02
CA CYS A 104 -8.69 -18.51 27.15
C CYS A 104 -9.24 -19.72 27.89
N SER A 105 -9.03 -19.75 29.20
CA SER A 105 -9.81 -20.59 30.11
C SER A 105 -11.19 -19.95 30.21
N VAL A 106 -12.10 -20.40 29.35
CA VAL A 106 -13.52 -20.04 29.44
C VAL A 106 -14.31 -21.35 29.43
N PHE A 107 -14.64 -21.77 30.65
CA PHE A 107 -15.71 -22.68 31.11
C PHE A 107 -15.85 -24.08 30.50
#